data_AF-A0A964HI53-F1
#
_entry.id   AF-A0A964HI53-F1
#
_cell.length_a   1.000
_cell.length_b   1.000
_cell.length_c   1.000
_cell.angle_alpha   90.00
_cell.angle_beta   90.00
_cell.angle_gamma   90.00
#
_symmetry.space_group_name_H-M   'P 1'
#
loop_
_entity.id
_entity.type
_entity.pdbx_description
1 polymer ?
#
loop_
_entity_poly.entity_id
_entity_poly.type
_entity_poly.pdbx_seq_one_letter_code
_entity_poly.pdbx_strand_id
1 'polypeptide(L)'
;MDFQIALILGQDGITNGAIYALLALALVLVFAVTRVIFIPQGEFVAFGALTLAALQLPRAPDVAWWLLAPGTLWLLLGAGVAVVALELVASLGKGARLRIVPLLGWNLAYPLALVALVLTSEPATWPLLAQVVLALAVVAPMGPMLYRLAYQPLAEATVLVLLIVSVAVHLALVGLGLLFFGAEGSRTPAFSEASFSFGDVVVNGQTLWVVAASLALIVGLYLFFGRSLYGKALRATAINRTGARLMGISTT
;
A
#
# COMPACT_ATOMS: atom_id res chain seq x y z
N MET A 1 38.81 -9.77 -8.11
CA MET A 1 37.65 -9.31 -7.30
C MET A 1 37.99 -9.63 -5.87
N ASP A 2 38.14 -8.60 -5.02
CA ASP A 2 38.50 -8.80 -3.61
C ASP A 2 37.34 -9.48 -2.86
N PHE A 3 37.64 -10.33 -1.88
CA PHE A 3 36.62 -11.08 -1.11
C PHE A 3 35.70 -10.13 -0.34
N GLN A 4 36.25 -8.99 0.10
CA GLN A 4 35.47 -7.93 0.75
C GLN A 4 34.42 -7.30 -0.18
N ILE A 5 34.79 -7.02 -1.45
CA ILE A 5 33.86 -6.48 -2.45
C ILE A 5 32.75 -7.51 -2.73
N ALA A 6 33.10 -8.80 -2.80
CA ALA A 6 32.14 -9.87 -3.00
C ALA A 6 31.11 -9.95 -1.85
N LEU A 7 31.56 -9.78 -0.60
CA LEU A 7 30.68 -9.78 0.57
C LEU A 7 29.76 -8.56 0.62
N ILE A 8 30.27 -7.36 0.32
CA ILE A 8 29.46 -6.13 0.27
C ILE A 8 28.40 -6.24 -0.82
N LEU A 9 28.79 -6.62 -2.04
CA LEU A 9 27.85 -6.82 -3.15
C LEU A 9 26.86 -7.96 -2.86
N GLY A 10 27.29 -9.00 -2.15
CA GLY A 10 26.41 -10.09 -1.70
C GLY A 10 25.33 -9.60 -0.74
N GLN A 11 25.69 -8.79 0.25
CA GLN A 11 24.75 -8.19 1.20
C GLN A 11 23.75 -7.26 0.49
N ASP A 12 24.23 -6.37 -0.38
CA ASP A 12 23.38 -5.48 -1.16
C ASP A 12 22.46 -6.27 -2.09
N GLY A 13 22.98 -7.32 -2.72
CA GLY A 13 22.22 -8.24 -3.58
C GLY A 13 21.09 -8.94 -2.84
N ILE A 14 21.34 -9.44 -1.62
CA ILE A 14 20.32 -10.07 -0.78
C ILE A 14 19.24 -9.05 -0.38
N THR A 15 19.65 -7.86 0.02
CA THR A 15 18.72 -6.81 0.50
C THR A 15 17.80 -6.34 -0.62
N ASN A 16 18.37 -5.97 -1.75
CA ASN A 16 17.61 -5.56 -2.94
C ASN A 16 16.79 -6.72 -3.49
N GLY A 17 17.35 -7.94 -3.51
CA GLY A 17 16.67 -9.15 -3.93
C GLY A 17 15.42 -9.44 -3.11
N ALA A 18 15.46 -9.23 -1.78
CA ALA A 18 14.29 -9.38 -0.91
C ALA A 18 13.17 -8.38 -1.25
N ILE A 19 13.53 -7.12 -1.52
CA ILE A 19 12.58 -6.08 -1.95
C ILE A 19 11.97 -6.45 -3.31
N TYR A 20 12.78 -6.85 -4.29
CA TYR A 20 12.29 -7.26 -5.61
C TYR A 20 11.44 -8.52 -5.55
N ALA A 21 11.75 -9.47 -4.66
CA ALA A 21 10.93 -10.67 -4.45
C ALA A 21 9.53 -10.30 -3.93
N LEU A 22 9.44 -9.37 -2.96
CA LEU A 22 8.15 -8.86 -2.50
C LEU A 22 7.38 -8.12 -3.59
N LEU A 23 8.08 -7.27 -4.36
CA LEU A 23 7.47 -6.53 -5.46
C LEU A 23 6.88 -7.49 -6.49
N ALA A 24 7.66 -8.49 -6.91
CA ALA A 24 7.24 -9.54 -7.83
C ALA A 24 6.06 -10.35 -7.28
N LEU A 25 6.11 -10.74 -6.00
CA LEU A 25 5.03 -11.47 -5.35
C LEU A 25 3.72 -10.67 -5.38
N ALA A 26 3.76 -9.40 -4.98
CA ALA A 26 2.58 -8.55 -5.00
C ALA A 26 2.02 -8.32 -6.41
N LEU A 27 2.88 -8.07 -7.41
CA LEU A 27 2.46 -7.94 -8.80
C LEU A 27 1.77 -9.23 -9.30
N VAL A 28 2.38 -10.40 -9.07
CA VAL A 28 1.83 -11.70 -9.48
C VAL A 28 0.50 -11.97 -8.78
N LEU A 29 0.40 -11.71 -7.48
CA LEU A 29 -0.83 -11.95 -6.72
C LEU A 29 -1.99 -11.08 -7.21
N VAL A 30 -1.73 -9.79 -7.45
CA VAL A 30 -2.76 -8.87 -7.98
C VAL A 30 -3.16 -9.29 -9.39
N PHE A 31 -2.18 -9.55 -10.27
CA PHE A 31 -2.44 -9.94 -11.66
C PHE A 31 -3.20 -11.27 -11.75
N ALA A 32 -2.84 -12.27 -10.95
CA ALA A 32 -3.47 -13.58 -10.98
C ALA A 32 -4.98 -13.50 -10.68
N VAL A 33 -5.40 -12.61 -9.79
CA VAL A 33 -6.81 -12.48 -9.38
C VAL A 33 -7.58 -11.47 -10.23
N THR A 34 -6.97 -10.33 -10.57
CA THR A 34 -7.66 -9.21 -11.21
C THR A 34 -7.39 -9.08 -12.71
N ARG A 35 -6.36 -9.76 -13.22
CA ARG A 35 -5.79 -9.55 -14.57
C ARG A 35 -5.23 -8.14 -14.80
N VAL A 36 -5.10 -7.33 -13.74
CA VAL A 36 -4.50 -6.00 -13.78
C VAL A 36 -3.00 -6.12 -13.54
N ILE A 37 -2.20 -5.62 -14.48
CA ILE A 37 -0.77 -5.39 -14.26
C ILE A 37 -0.66 -4.11 -13.44
N PHE A 38 -0.47 -4.23 -12.12
CA PHE A 38 -0.55 -3.11 -11.19
C PHE A 38 0.75 -2.28 -11.15
N ILE A 39 0.93 -1.44 -12.17
CA ILE A 39 2.10 -0.55 -12.32
C ILE A 39 2.28 0.43 -11.15
N PRO A 40 1.23 1.05 -10.56
CA PRO A 40 1.38 2.04 -9.50
C PRO A 40 1.91 1.51 -8.16
N GLN A 41 2.41 0.28 -8.10
CA GLN A 41 2.93 -0.33 -6.89
C GLN A 41 4.08 0.49 -6.26
N GLY A 42 4.94 1.09 -7.09
CA GLY A 42 6.02 1.98 -6.62
C GLY A 42 5.49 3.19 -5.84
N GLU A 43 4.33 3.72 -6.24
CA GLU A 43 3.70 4.87 -5.58
C GLU A 43 3.24 4.51 -4.18
N PHE A 44 2.73 3.29 -3.96
CA PHE A 44 2.36 2.83 -2.61
C PHE A 44 3.58 2.71 -1.69
N VAL A 45 4.72 2.27 -2.23
CA VAL A 45 5.98 2.22 -1.48
C VAL A 45 6.45 3.63 -1.13
N ALA A 46 6.46 4.54 -2.12
CA ALA A 46 6.85 5.93 -1.92
C ALA A 46 5.93 6.64 -0.92
N PHE A 47 4.62 6.51 -1.08
CA PHE A 47 3.61 7.08 -0.20
C PHE A 47 3.71 6.53 1.22
N GLY A 48 4.01 5.24 1.40
CA GLY A 48 4.29 4.66 2.71
C GLY A 48 5.47 5.33 3.40
N ALA A 49 6.60 5.45 2.70
CA ALA A 49 7.81 6.08 3.23
C ALA A 49 7.60 7.56 3.53
N LEU A 50 6.98 8.30 2.61
CA LEU A 50 6.71 9.74 2.76
C LEU A 50 5.65 10.01 3.85
N THR A 51 4.67 9.13 4.02
CA THR A 51 3.71 9.21 5.13
C THR A 51 4.43 9.05 6.46
N LEU A 52 5.28 8.03 6.58
CA LEU A 52 6.03 7.79 7.81
C LEU A 52 6.96 8.97 8.14
N ALA A 53 7.65 9.51 7.13
CA ALA A 53 8.47 10.69 7.30
C ALA A 53 7.65 11.92 7.74
N ALA A 54 6.49 12.14 7.11
CA ALA A 54 5.57 13.23 7.47
C ALA A 54 5.07 13.11 8.92
N LEU A 55 4.84 11.88 9.42
CA LEU A 55 4.44 11.65 10.81
C LEU A 55 5.54 11.97 11.84
N GLN A 56 6.80 12.03 11.41
CA GLN A 56 7.97 12.27 12.27
C GLN A 56 8.39 13.73 12.33
N LEU A 57 7.88 14.57 11.43
CA LEU A 57 8.16 16.00 11.47
C LEU A 57 7.56 16.64 12.74
N PRO A 58 8.36 17.37 13.54
CA PRO A 58 7.86 18.09 14.70
C PRO A 58 6.78 19.10 14.28
N ARG A 59 5.73 19.24 15.10
CA ARG A 59 4.71 20.26 14.90
C ARG A 59 5.28 21.63 15.23
N ALA A 60 5.56 22.43 14.19
CA ALA A 60 5.79 23.84 14.40
C ALA A 60 4.44 24.55 14.68
N PRO A 61 4.34 25.38 15.73
CA PRO A 61 3.08 26.03 16.12
C PRO A 61 2.61 27.09 15.11
N ASP A 62 3.50 27.59 14.25
CA ASP A 62 3.25 28.72 13.35
C ASP A 62 2.77 28.30 11.95
N VAL A 63 2.88 27.00 11.64
CA VAL A 63 2.41 26.46 10.36
C VAL A 63 1.04 25.82 10.55
N ALA A 64 0.14 26.07 9.61
CA ALA A 64 -1.13 25.37 9.50
C ALA A 64 -0.86 23.88 9.20
N TRP A 65 -0.52 23.11 10.23
CA TRP A 65 -0.05 21.75 10.13
C TRP A 65 -1.10 20.80 9.55
N TRP A 66 -2.38 21.19 9.49
CA TRP A 66 -3.41 20.48 8.72
C TRP A 66 -3.12 20.51 7.20
N LEU A 67 -2.50 21.58 6.69
CA LEU A 67 -1.97 21.65 5.32
C LEU A 67 -0.70 20.79 5.13
N LEU A 68 -0.01 20.45 6.23
CA LEU A 68 1.21 19.63 6.25
C LEU A 68 0.97 18.21 6.78
N ALA A 69 -0.27 17.85 7.12
CA ALA A 69 -0.63 16.49 7.47
C ALA A 69 -0.20 15.59 6.30
N PRO A 70 0.26 14.34 6.54
CA PRO A 70 0.75 13.47 5.48
C PRO A 70 -0.18 13.52 4.29
N GLY A 71 0.31 13.99 3.13
CA GLY A 71 -0.57 14.27 1.98
C GLY A 71 -1.39 13.06 1.54
N THR A 72 -0.93 11.86 1.87
CA THR A 72 -1.66 10.59 1.77
C THR A 72 -2.99 10.56 2.51
N LEU A 73 -3.16 11.25 3.64
CA LEU A 73 -4.45 11.35 4.34
C LEU A 73 -5.48 12.12 3.52
N TRP A 74 -5.07 13.22 2.89
CA TRP A 74 -5.93 14.01 2.01
C TRP A 74 -6.24 13.24 0.73
N LEU A 75 -5.26 12.51 0.18
CA LEU A 75 -5.49 11.59 -0.94
C LEU A 75 -6.47 10.47 -0.58
N LEU A 76 -6.35 9.88 0.62
CA LEU A 76 -7.24 8.84 1.10
C LEU A 76 -8.67 9.37 1.28
N LEU A 77 -8.82 10.54 1.91
CA LEU A 77 -10.12 11.20 2.06
C LEU A 77 -10.73 11.55 0.70
N GLY A 78 -9.94 12.14 -0.20
CA GLY A 78 -10.38 12.50 -1.54
C GLY A 78 -10.84 11.28 -2.34
N ALA A 79 -10.07 10.19 -2.29
CA ALA A 79 -10.46 8.91 -2.90
C ALA A 79 -11.76 8.37 -2.28
N GLY A 80 -11.90 8.43 -0.95
CA GLY A 80 -13.10 8.02 -0.24
C GLY A 80 -14.35 8.80 -0.64
N VAL A 81 -14.24 10.13 -0.71
CA VAL A 81 -15.32 11.01 -1.19
C VAL A 81 -15.66 10.70 -2.65
N ALA A 82 -14.66 10.50 -3.51
CA ALA A 82 -14.88 10.15 -4.92
C ALA A 82 -15.61 8.80 -5.06
N VAL A 83 -15.25 7.79 -4.27
CA VAL A 83 -15.95 6.48 -4.27
C VAL A 83 -17.41 6.66 -3.89
N VAL A 84 -17.70 7.42 -2.82
CA VAL A 84 -19.08 7.66 -2.38
C VAL A 84 -19.86 8.46 -3.42
N ALA A 85 -19.26 9.46 -4.04
CA ALA A 85 -19.90 10.23 -5.10
C ALA A 85 -20.28 9.35 -6.31
N LEU A 86 -19.35 8.49 -6.77
CA LEU A 86 -19.62 7.57 -7.87
C LEU A 86 -20.71 6.54 -7.53
N GLU A 87 -20.69 5.97 -6.32
CA GLU A 87 -21.73 5.03 -5.89
C GLU A 87 -23.10 5.71 -5.74
N LEU A 88 -23.14 6.96 -5.26
CA LEU A 88 -24.37 7.75 -5.17
C LEU A 88 -24.95 8.00 -6.57
N VAL A 89 -24.13 8.50 -7.51
CA VAL A 89 -24.55 8.74 -8.91
C VAL A 89 -25.03 7.45 -9.57
N ALA A 90 -24.32 6.33 -9.37
CA ALA A 90 -24.71 5.04 -9.93
C ALA A 90 -26.05 4.53 -9.36
N SER A 91 -26.35 4.84 -8.10
CA SER A 91 -27.61 4.43 -7.47
C SER A 91 -28.83 5.19 -7.99
N LEU A 92 -28.66 6.47 -8.32
CA LEU A 92 -29.71 7.32 -8.89
C LEU A 92 -30.20 6.78 -10.24
N GLY A 93 -29.30 6.19 -11.04
CA GLY A 93 -29.63 5.62 -12.35
C GLY A 93 -30.25 4.22 -12.31
N LYS A 94 -30.14 3.47 -11.20
CA LYS A 94 -30.51 2.04 -11.14
C LYS A 94 -31.63 1.72 -10.15
N GLY A 95 -32.16 2.70 -9.41
CA GLY A 95 -33.20 2.50 -8.41
C GLY A 95 -32.83 1.52 -7.28
N ALA A 96 -31.54 1.22 -7.13
CA ALA A 96 -31.04 0.22 -6.19
C ALA A 96 -30.98 0.80 -4.78
N ARG A 97 -31.37 0.00 -3.77
CA ARG A 97 -31.28 0.40 -2.36
C ARG A 97 -29.81 0.48 -1.95
N LEU A 98 -29.30 1.70 -1.77
CA LEU A 98 -27.94 1.92 -1.30
C LEU A 98 -27.74 1.29 0.09
N ARG A 99 -26.66 0.51 0.24
CA ARG A 99 -26.15 0.11 1.56
C ARG A 99 -25.29 1.25 2.11
N ILE A 100 -25.96 2.31 2.55
CA ILE A 100 -25.34 3.58 2.95
C ILE A 100 -24.35 3.39 4.11
N VAL A 101 -24.68 2.54 5.09
CA VAL A 101 -23.87 2.35 6.29
C VAL A 101 -22.47 1.79 5.99
N PRO A 102 -22.30 0.63 5.32
CA PRO A 102 -20.95 0.12 5.00
C PRO A 102 -20.21 1.02 4.00
N LEU A 103 -20.93 1.66 3.06
CA LEU A 103 -20.35 2.58 2.08
C LEU A 103 -19.70 3.78 2.77
N LEU A 104 -20.46 4.49 3.62
CA LEU A 104 -19.95 5.65 4.36
C LEU A 104 -18.93 5.25 5.42
N GLY A 105 -19.11 4.10 6.06
CA GLY A 105 -18.20 3.61 7.09
C GLY A 105 -16.77 3.43 6.57
N TRP A 106 -16.59 2.55 5.57
CA TRP A 106 -15.27 2.26 5.04
C TRP A 106 -14.66 3.43 4.25
N ASN A 107 -15.47 4.16 3.48
CA ASN A 107 -14.94 5.16 2.56
C ASN A 107 -14.84 6.57 3.15
N LEU A 108 -15.58 6.89 4.21
CA LEU A 108 -15.55 8.22 4.84
C LEU A 108 -15.21 8.16 6.32
N ALA A 109 -15.89 7.32 7.10
CA ALA A 109 -15.67 7.29 8.55
C ALA A 109 -14.25 6.81 8.91
N TYR A 110 -13.72 5.80 8.21
CA TYR A 110 -12.37 5.30 8.44
C TYR A 110 -11.28 6.35 8.12
N PRO A 111 -11.25 6.98 6.92
CA PRO A 111 -10.31 8.06 6.65
C PRO A 111 -10.47 9.26 7.59
N LEU A 112 -11.71 9.66 7.92
CA LEU A 112 -11.96 10.75 8.86
C LEU A 112 -11.45 10.42 10.27
N ALA A 113 -11.59 9.17 10.71
CA ALA A 113 -11.06 8.72 11.99
C ALA A 113 -9.52 8.76 12.01
N LEU A 114 -8.85 8.37 10.92
CA LEU A 114 -7.40 8.48 10.80
C LEU A 114 -6.94 9.94 10.79
N VAL A 115 -7.65 10.81 10.08
CA VAL A 115 -7.39 12.25 10.14
C VAL A 115 -7.57 12.74 11.55
N ALA A 116 -8.72 12.52 12.19
CA ALA A 116 -8.94 12.93 13.57
C ALA A 116 -7.87 12.39 14.53
N LEU A 117 -7.45 11.14 14.38
CA LEU A 117 -6.37 10.54 15.18
C LEU A 117 -5.05 11.28 14.98
N VAL A 118 -4.61 11.45 13.72
CA VAL A 118 -3.36 12.17 13.40
C VAL A 118 -3.46 13.61 13.84
N LEU A 119 -4.63 14.23 13.73
CA LEU A 119 -4.85 15.62 14.05
C LEU A 119 -4.81 15.90 15.56
N THR A 120 -5.32 14.98 16.37
CA THR A 120 -5.47 15.15 17.82
C THR A 120 -4.32 14.55 18.63
N SER A 121 -3.67 13.51 18.11
CA SER A 121 -2.47 12.93 18.71
C SER A 121 -1.21 13.62 18.21
N GLU A 122 -0.05 13.43 18.84
CA GLU A 122 1.26 13.87 18.33
C GLU A 122 2.09 12.65 17.89
N PRO A 123 1.87 12.10 16.67
CA PRO A 123 2.49 10.85 16.24
C PRO A 123 4.03 10.86 16.27
N ALA A 124 4.65 12.03 16.13
CA ALA A 124 6.11 12.19 16.20
C ALA A 124 6.70 11.69 17.53
N THR A 125 5.92 11.72 18.62
CA THR A 125 6.34 11.25 19.96
C THR A 125 6.14 9.75 20.15
N TRP A 126 5.40 9.09 19.26
CA TRP A 126 5.06 7.69 19.42
C TRP A 126 6.25 6.77 19.12
N PRO A 127 6.27 5.54 19.67
CA PRO A 127 7.25 4.53 19.27
C PRO A 127 7.21 4.29 17.76
N LEU A 128 8.36 4.04 17.14
CA LEU A 128 8.49 3.88 15.68
C LEU A 128 7.54 2.81 15.11
N LEU A 129 7.34 1.69 15.81
CA LEU A 129 6.38 0.66 15.39
C LEU A 129 4.95 1.18 15.28
N ALA A 130 4.51 2.04 16.21
CA ALA A 130 3.18 2.63 16.17
C ALA A 130 3.03 3.59 14.98
N GLN A 131 4.09 4.36 14.68
CA GLN A 131 4.12 5.24 13.50
C GLN A 131 4.05 4.43 12.19
N VAL A 132 4.75 3.30 12.12
CA VAL A 132 4.73 2.40 10.95
C VAL A 132 3.35 1.79 10.77
N VAL A 133 2.72 1.30 11.84
CA VAL A 133 1.36 0.78 11.79
C VAL A 133 0.37 1.86 11.34
N LEU A 134 0.52 3.09 11.83
CA LEU A 134 -0.30 4.22 11.41
C LEU A 134 -0.09 4.56 9.92
N ALA A 135 1.15 4.60 9.43
CA ALA A 135 1.44 4.83 8.02
C ALA A 135 0.84 3.74 7.13
N LEU A 136 0.93 2.47 7.53
CA LEU A 136 0.28 1.35 6.83
C LEU A 136 -1.25 1.46 6.87
N ALA A 137 -1.82 1.88 7.99
CA ALA A 137 -3.27 2.10 8.13
C ALA A 137 -3.79 3.21 7.22
N VAL A 138 -2.96 4.22 6.90
CA VAL A 138 -3.28 5.28 5.94
C VAL A 138 -3.14 4.79 4.50
N VAL A 139 -2.05 4.10 4.16
CA VAL A 139 -1.73 3.77 2.76
C VAL A 139 -2.45 2.52 2.26
N ALA A 140 -2.60 1.48 3.07
CA ALA A 140 -3.18 0.21 2.63
C ALA A 140 -4.63 0.35 2.08
N PRO A 141 -5.53 1.13 2.70
CA PRO A 141 -6.90 1.32 2.20
C PRO A 141 -6.99 2.08 0.87
N MET A 142 -5.95 2.83 0.49
CA MET A 142 -5.90 3.46 -0.83
C MET A 142 -5.97 2.41 -1.95
N GLY A 143 -5.46 1.20 -1.75
CA GLY A 143 -5.48 0.13 -2.77
C GLY A 143 -6.91 -0.26 -3.19
N PRO A 144 -7.76 -0.71 -2.24
CA PRO A 144 -9.17 -1.00 -2.52
C PRO A 144 -9.95 0.20 -3.07
N MET A 145 -9.69 1.42 -2.59
CA MET A 145 -10.37 2.62 -3.10
C MET A 145 -9.95 2.92 -4.54
N LEU A 146 -8.66 2.86 -4.84
CA LEU A 146 -8.12 3.04 -6.20
C LEU A 146 -8.66 1.97 -7.15
N TYR A 147 -8.77 0.72 -6.69
CA TYR A 147 -9.43 -0.35 -7.44
C TYR A 147 -10.87 0.02 -7.81
N ARG A 148 -11.67 0.47 -6.84
CA ARG A 148 -13.07 0.89 -7.07
C ARG A 148 -13.18 2.05 -8.06
N LEU A 149 -12.28 3.02 -7.96
CA LEU A 149 -12.30 4.23 -8.79
C LEU A 149 -11.86 3.96 -10.23
N ALA A 150 -10.72 3.30 -10.42
CA ALA A 150 -10.06 3.22 -11.72
C ALA A 150 -10.28 1.88 -12.45
N TYR A 151 -10.32 0.77 -11.72
CA TYR A 151 -10.24 -0.56 -12.33
C TYR A 151 -11.58 -1.30 -12.33
N GLN A 152 -12.37 -1.19 -11.27
CA GLN A 152 -13.67 -1.85 -11.16
C GLN A 152 -14.65 -1.48 -12.30
N PRO A 153 -14.74 -0.21 -12.75
CA PRO A 153 -15.61 0.15 -13.87
C PRO A 153 -15.20 -0.52 -15.19
N LEU A 154 -13.94 -0.95 -15.30
CA LEU A 154 -13.32 -1.52 -16.49
C LEU A 154 -12.96 -3.00 -16.30
N ALA A 155 -13.53 -3.69 -15.30
CA ALA A 155 -13.15 -5.06 -14.94
C ALA A 155 -13.40 -6.10 -16.06
N GLU A 156 -14.33 -5.81 -16.98
CA GLU A 156 -14.63 -6.63 -18.15
C GLU A 156 -13.84 -6.21 -19.41
N ALA A 157 -13.03 -5.15 -19.31
CA ALA A 157 -12.19 -4.70 -20.41
C ALA A 157 -11.01 -5.66 -20.64
N THR A 158 -10.37 -5.53 -21.80
CA THR A 158 -9.19 -6.34 -22.13
C THR A 158 -8.01 -5.99 -21.23
N VAL A 159 -7.08 -6.94 -21.08
CA VAL A 159 -5.84 -6.73 -20.29
C VAL A 159 -5.06 -5.52 -20.79
N LEU A 160 -5.06 -5.27 -22.10
CA LEU A 160 -4.41 -4.09 -22.70
C LEU A 160 -5.04 -2.78 -22.22
N VAL A 161 -6.38 -2.70 -22.13
CA VAL A 161 -7.08 -1.52 -21.59
C VAL A 161 -6.76 -1.33 -20.11
N LEU A 162 -6.78 -2.41 -19.32
CA LEU A 162 -6.40 -2.37 -17.91
C LEU A 162 -4.95 -1.93 -17.71
N LEU A 163 -4.04 -2.34 -18.61
CA LEU A 163 -2.65 -1.89 -18.62
C LEU A 163 -2.55 -0.38 -18.89
N ILE A 164 -3.23 0.12 -19.93
CA ILE A 164 -3.27 1.56 -20.26
C ILE A 164 -3.78 2.38 -19.08
N VAL A 165 -4.89 1.94 -18.48
CA VAL A 165 -5.46 2.57 -17.28
C VAL A 165 -4.46 2.52 -16.13
N SER A 166 -3.76 1.40 -15.95
CA SER A 166 -2.76 1.29 -14.90
C SER A 166 -1.58 2.24 -15.08
N VAL A 167 -1.14 2.49 -16.32
CA VAL A 167 -0.13 3.52 -16.63
C VAL A 167 -0.68 4.91 -16.30
N ALA A 168 -1.92 5.21 -16.70
CA ALA A 168 -2.55 6.49 -16.42
C ALA A 168 -2.68 6.75 -14.91
N VAL A 169 -3.10 5.74 -14.15
CA VAL A 169 -3.18 5.80 -12.69
C VAL A 169 -1.80 6.01 -12.07
N HIS A 170 -0.76 5.33 -12.57
CA HIS A 170 0.61 5.54 -12.11
C HIS A 170 1.05 6.99 -12.32
N LEU A 171 0.89 7.54 -13.52
CA LEU A 171 1.24 8.93 -13.81
C LEU A 171 0.43 9.92 -12.97
N ALA A 172 -0.86 9.65 -12.74
CA ALA A 172 -1.70 10.47 -11.88
C ALA A 172 -1.22 10.45 -10.42
N LEU A 173 -0.88 9.26 -9.89
CA LEU A 173 -0.36 9.12 -8.53
C LEU A 173 1.03 9.75 -8.38
N VAL A 174 1.92 9.66 -9.38
CA VAL A 174 3.19 10.39 -9.39
C VAL A 174 2.94 11.90 -9.30
N GLY A 175 2.05 12.43 -10.15
CA GLY A 175 1.72 13.86 -10.16
C GLY A 175 1.12 14.33 -8.83
N LEU A 176 0.22 13.54 -8.25
CA LEU A 176 -0.34 13.79 -6.92
C LEU A 176 0.74 13.70 -5.83
N GLY A 177 1.64 12.73 -5.93
CA GLY A 177 2.79 12.59 -5.04
C GLY A 177 3.65 13.85 -5.03
N LEU A 178 4.01 14.36 -6.20
CA LEU A 178 4.77 15.60 -6.35
C LEU A 178 4.01 16.83 -5.83
N LEU A 179 2.69 16.89 -6.03
CA LEU A 179 1.86 17.98 -5.53
C LEU A 179 1.83 18.01 -3.99
N PHE A 180 1.68 16.84 -3.36
CA PHE A 180 1.49 16.74 -1.92
C PHE A 180 2.79 16.65 -1.11
N PHE A 181 3.83 16.01 -1.65
CA PHE A 181 5.09 15.77 -0.95
C PHE A 181 6.27 16.59 -1.49
N GLY A 182 6.09 17.25 -2.64
CA GLY A 182 7.18 17.92 -3.33
C GLY A 182 8.07 16.94 -4.10
N ALA A 183 9.09 17.49 -4.78
CA ALA A 183 10.09 16.72 -5.52
C ALA A 183 11.27 16.26 -4.64
N GLU A 184 11.33 16.74 -3.40
CA GLU A 184 12.43 16.45 -2.48
C GLU A 184 12.25 15.09 -1.81
N GLY A 185 13.35 14.35 -1.71
CA GLY A 185 13.38 13.08 -0.98
C GLY A 185 13.40 13.31 0.54
N SER A 186 12.79 12.39 1.29
CA SER A 186 12.87 12.38 2.75
C SER A 186 13.46 11.07 3.26
N ARG A 187 14.11 11.11 4.43
CA ARG A 187 14.70 9.95 5.10
C ARG A 187 14.14 9.83 6.50
N THR A 188 13.69 8.63 6.85
CA THR A 188 13.27 8.27 8.20
C THR A 188 14.45 7.72 9.00
N PRO A 189 14.45 7.80 10.34
CA PRO A 189 15.46 7.19 11.16
C PRO A 189 15.42 5.65 11.02
N ALA A 190 16.57 5.02 11.19
CA ALA A 190 16.67 3.56 11.16
C ALA A 190 15.91 2.93 12.34
N PHE A 191 15.40 1.71 12.15
CA PHE A 191 14.75 0.95 13.24
C PHE A 191 15.73 0.58 14.36
N SER A 192 17.00 0.40 14.01
CA SER A 192 18.06 0.08 14.96
C SER A 192 19.38 0.65 14.44
N GLU A 193 20.15 1.24 15.35
CA GLU A 193 21.52 1.71 15.09
C GLU A 193 22.56 0.59 15.31
N ALA A 194 22.11 -0.64 15.61
CA ALA A 194 23.01 -1.77 15.79
C ALA A 194 23.84 -2.00 14.53
N SER A 195 25.14 -2.18 14.71
CA SER A 195 26.07 -2.56 13.65
C SER A 195 26.89 -3.73 14.14
N PHE A 196 26.99 -4.76 13.29
CA PHE A 196 27.74 -5.97 13.59
C PHE A 196 28.93 -6.03 12.62
N SER A 197 30.15 -5.95 13.15
CA SER A 197 31.36 -6.14 12.37
C SER A 197 31.72 -7.63 12.35
N PHE A 198 31.83 -8.18 11.14
CA PHE A 198 32.34 -9.52 10.89
C PHE A 198 33.61 -9.37 10.04
N GLY A 199 34.77 -9.25 10.70
CA GLY A 199 36.02 -8.88 10.03
C GLY A 199 35.92 -7.49 9.40
N ASP A 200 36.23 -7.39 8.10
CA ASP A 200 36.20 -6.12 7.34
C ASP A 200 34.82 -5.76 6.75
N VAL A 201 33.77 -6.50 7.14
CA VAL A 201 32.39 -6.29 6.67
C VAL A 201 31.51 -5.84 7.83
N VAL A 202 30.76 -4.76 7.61
CA VAL A 202 29.82 -4.20 8.59
C VAL A 202 28.40 -4.49 8.13
N VAL A 203 27.68 -5.30 8.91
CA VAL A 203 26.26 -5.58 8.69
C VAL A 203 25.43 -4.65 9.57
N ASN A 204 24.63 -3.79 8.94
CA ASN A 204 23.75 -2.87 9.64
C ASN A 204 22.47 -3.59 10.08
N GLY A 205 22.00 -3.33 11.31
CA GLY A 205 20.73 -3.84 11.84
C GLY A 205 19.53 -3.49 10.97
N GLN A 206 19.55 -2.37 10.25
CA GLN A 206 18.53 -2.00 9.27
C GLN A 206 18.42 -3.05 8.15
N THR A 207 19.55 -3.58 7.67
CA THR A 207 19.56 -4.62 6.63
C THR A 207 18.89 -5.90 7.12
N LEU A 208 19.17 -6.29 8.37
CA LEU A 208 18.52 -7.46 8.98
C LEU A 208 17.02 -7.27 9.11
N TRP A 209 16.55 -6.07 9.49
CA TRP A 209 15.13 -5.75 9.53
C TRP A 209 14.46 -5.86 8.16
N VAL A 210 15.10 -5.35 7.10
CA VAL A 210 14.55 -5.45 5.73
C VAL A 210 14.40 -6.91 5.31
N VAL A 211 15.44 -7.73 5.51
CA VAL A 211 15.41 -9.16 5.17
C VAL A 211 14.38 -9.91 6.01
N ALA A 212 14.35 -9.68 7.33
CA ALA A 212 13.42 -10.35 8.25
C ALA A 212 11.97 -9.97 7.95
N ALA A 213 11.66 -8.69 7.75
CA ALA A 213 10.32 -8.24 7.38
C ALA A 213 9.88 -8.79 6.02
N SER A 214 10.79 -8.83 5.05
CA SER A 214 10.50 -9.39 3.73
C SER A 214 10.20 -10.88 3.79
N LEU A 215 11.03 -11.64 4.51
CA LEU A 215 10.81 -13.07 4.71
C LEU A 215 9.50 -13.33 5.46
N ALA A 216 9.22 -12.56 6.51
CA ALA A 216 7.98 -12.67 7.26
C ALA A 216 6.74 -12.40 6.39
N LEU A 217 6.78 -11.39 5.52
CA LEU A 217 5.70 -11.08 4.58
C LEU A 217 5.53 -12.17 3.51
N ILE A 218 6.64 -12.67 2.93
CA ILE A 218 6.60 -13.77 1.95
C ILE A 218 5.98 -15.03 2.56
N VAL A 219 6.47 -15.44 3.74
CA VAL A 219 5.95 -16.61 4.46
C VAL A 219 4.50 -16.38 4.87
N GLY A 220 4.16 -15.19 5.37
CA GLY A 220 2.80 -14.81 5.74
C GLY A 220 1.83 -14.91 4.56
N LEU A 221 2.19 -14.37 3.40
CA LEU A 221 1.40 -14.47 2.17
C LEU A 221 1.30 -15.92 1.67
N TYR A 222 2.39 -16.68 1.73
CA TYR A 222 2.37 -18.11 1.40
C TYR A 222 1.38 -18.89 2.27
N LEU A 223 1.42 -18.67 3.59
CA LEU A 223 0.48 -19.31 4.53
C LEU A 223 -0.96 -18.83 4.28
N PHE A 224 -1.16 -17.53 4.03
CA PHE A 224 -2.49 -17.00 3.72
C PHE A 224 -3.07 -17.67 2.46
N PHE A 225 -2.37 -17.64 1.34
CA PHE A 225 -2.88 -18.22 0.08
C PHE A 225 -2.90 -19.75 0.05
N GLY A 226 -1.95 -20.41 0.72
CA GLY A 226 -1.81 -21.87 0.71
C GLY A 226 -2.61 -22.59 1.80
N ARG A 227 -2.77 -21.97 2.98
CA ARG A 227 -3.33 -22.63 4.18
C ARG A 227 -4.66 -22.03 4.65
N SER A 228 -4.98 -20.77 4.37
CA SER A 228 -6.24 -20.16 4.82
C SER A 228 -7.44 -20.47 3.89
N LEU A 229 -8.67 -20.47 4.43
CA LEU A 229 -9.89 -20.65 3.66
C LEU A 229 -10.10 -19.53 2.65
N TYR A 230 -9.92 -18.27 3.07
CA TYR A 230 -10.05 -17.10 2.19
C TYR A 230 -9.03 -17.11 1.05
N GLY A 231 -7.78 -17.44 1.34
CA GLY A 231 -6.72 -17.53 0.32
C GLY A 231 -6.98 -18.64 -0.71
N LYS A 232 -7.44 -19.82 -0.25
CA LYS A 232 -7.84 -20.91 -1.15
C LYS A 232 -9.05 -20.52 -2.00
N ALA A 233 -10.05 -19.84 -1.41
CA ALA A 233 -11.20 -19.33 -2.13
C ALA A 233 -10.78 -18.32 -3.21
N LEU A 234 -9.94 -17.34 -2.88
CA LEU A 234 -9.40 -16.35 -3.84
C LEU A 234 -8.70 -17.05 -5.01
N ARG A 235 -7.82 -18.01 -4.74
CA ARG A 235 -7.12 -18.77 -5.78
C ARG A 235 -8.08 -19.59 -6.65
N ALA A 236 -9.10 -20.21 -6.07
CA ALA A 236 -10.12 -20.94 -6.83
C ALA A 236 -10.91 -20.00 -7.75
N THR A 237 -11.29 -18.81 -7.26
CA THR A 237 -12.01 -17.82 -8.06
C THR A 237 -11.18 -17.21 -9.18
N ALA A 238 -9.87 -17.09 -8.98
CA ALA A 238 -8.92 -16.63 -9.99
C ALA A 238 -8.76 -17.61 -11.15
N ILE A 239 -8.80 -18.92 -10.88
CA ILE A 239 -8.71 -19.96 -11.92
C ILE A 239 -10.03 -20.06 -12.69
N ASN A 240 -11.14 -20.21 -11.99
CA ASN A 240 -12.47 -20.30 -12.60
C ASN A 240 -13.53 -19.77 -11.65
N ARG A 241 -13.92 -18.51 -11.85
CA ARG A 241 -14.96 -17.84 -11.05
C ARG A 241 -16.29 -18.57 -11.10
N THR A 242 -16.70 -19.10 -12.25
CA THR A 242 -17.96 -19.84 -12.42
C THR A 242 -17.90 -21.18 -11.68
N GLY A 243 -16.80 -21.92 -11.82
CA GLY A 243 -16.58 -23.17 -11.10
C GLY A 243 -16.57 -22.98 -9.59
N ALA A 244 -15.91 -21.94 -9.09
CA ALA A 244 -15.89 -21.61 -7.67
C ALA A 244 -17.31 -21.34 -7.11
N ARG A 245 -18.16 -20.64 -7.87
CA ARG A 245 -19.57 -20.40 -7.48
C ARG A 245 -20.39 -21.69 -7.41
N LEU A 246 -20.18 -22.61 -8.35
CA LEU A 246 -20.87 -23.92 -8.34
C LEU A 246 -20.48 -24.78 -7.13
N MET A 247 -19.28 -24.57 -6.60
CA MET A 247 -18.79 -25.21 -5.37
C MET A 247 -19.16 -24.45 -4.09
N GLY A 248 -20.06 -23.47 -4.17
CA GLY A 248 -20.57 -22.72 -3.00
C GLY A 248 -19.63 -21.64 -2.45
N ILE A 249 -18.58 -21.25 -3.19
CA ILE A 249 -17.68 -20.17 -2.78
C ILE A 249 -18.33 -18.83 -3.13
N SER A 250 -18.60 -17.99 -2.12
CA SER A 250 -19.11 -16.63 -2.34
C SER A 250 -18.04 -15.77 -3.03
N THR A 251 -18.35 -15.27 -4.23
CA THR A 251 -17.42 -14.45 -5.04
C THR A 251 -17.71 -12.94 -4.97
N THR A 252 -18.42 -12.54 -3.92
CA THR A 252 -18.97 -11.21 -3.63
C THR A 252 -18.99 -11.05 -2.13
#